data_AF-A0A7K0PDT2-F1
#
_entry.id   AF-A0A7K0PDT2-F1
#
_cell.length_a   1.000
_cell.length_b   1.000
_cell.length_c   1.000
_cell.angle_alpha   90.00
_cell.angle_beta   90.00
_cell.angle_gamma   90.00
#
_symmetry.space_group_name_H-M   'P 1'
#
loop_
_entity.id
_entity.type
_entity.pdbx_description
1 polymer ?
#
loop_
_entity_poly.entity_id
_entity_poly.type
_entity_poly.pdbx_seq_one_letter_code
_entity_poly.pdbx_strand_id
1 'polypeptide(L)' 'MERLDRLANAWMDGMPPTPQEIEAVVESLARLRVEVDRAWADVVVVAPDGARPGPGREVPAPDVRP' A
#
# COMPACT_ATOMS: atom_id res chain seq x y z
N MET A 1 -9.18 5.20 -8.39
CA MET A 1 -9.64 5.95 -7.21
C MET A 1 -11.16 5.94 -7.11
N GLU A 2 -11.91 6.38 -8.13
CA GLU A 2 -13.40 6.48 -8.12
C GLU A 2 -14.21 5.26 -7.66
N ARG A 3 -13.66 4.03 -7.74
CA ARG A 3 -14.32 2.81 -7.26
C ARG A 3 -14.26 2.68 -5.72
N LEU A 4 -13.13 3.05 -5.11
CA LEU A 4 -12.96 2.99 -3.66
C LEU A 4 -13.78 4.09 -2.98
N ASP A 5 -13.79 5.29 -3.55
CA ASP A 5 -14.58 6.42 -3.02
C ASP A 5 -16.07 6.09 -3.01
N ARG A 6 -16.57 5.44 -4.07
CA ARG A 6 -17.97 4.98 -4.13
C ARG A 6 -18.30 3.91 -3.09
N LEU A 7 -17.41 2.94 -2.89
CA LEU A 7 -17.60 1.90 -1.87
C LEU A 7 -17.56 2.48 -0.45
N ALA A 8 -16.65 3.43 -0.20
CA ALA A 8 -16.56 4.12 1.08
C ALA A 8 -17.83 4.94 1.37
N ASN A 9 -18.33 5.69 0.39
CA ASN A 9 -19.57 6.45 0.53
C ASN A 9 -20.78 5.54 0.77
N ALA A 10 -20.93 4.46 -0.01
CA ALA A 10 -22.01 3.49 0.18
C ALA A 10 -21.97 2.85 1.57
N TRP A 11 -20.77 2.56 2.08
CA TRP A 11 -20.63 2.01 3.43
C TRP A 11 -21.03 3.01 4.51
N MET A 12 -20.67 4.30 4.36
CA MET A 12 -21.12 5.38 5.25
C MET A 12 -22.65 5.53 5.23
N ASP A 13 -23.29 5.27 4.09
CA ASP A 13 -24.75 5.27 3.92
C ASP A 13 -25.42 3.98 4.44
N GLY A 14 -24.67 3.09 5.10
CA GLY A 14 -25.18 1.85 5.71
C GLY A 14 -25.29 0.67 4.75
N MET A 15 -24.71 0.75 3.55
CA MET A 15 -24.63 -0.35 2.58
C MET A 15 -23.22 -0.93 2.60
N PRO A 16 -22.94 -1.94 3.44
CA PRO A 16 -21.61 -2.54 3.50
C PRO A 16 -21.25 -3.22 2.17
N PRO A 17 -19.97 -3.24 1.80
CA PRO A 17 -19.52 -3.91 0.58
C PRO A 17 -19.77 -5.42 0.66
N THR A 18 -20.11 -6.00 -0.48
CA THR A 18 -20.26 -7.46 -0.65
C THR A 18 -18.91 -8.16 -0.54
N PRO A 19 -18.88 -9.48 -0.23
CA PRO A 19 -17.64 -10.26 -0.26
C PRO A 19 -16.86 -10.14 -1.58
N GLN A 20 -17.56 -10.13 -2.72
CA GLN A 20 -16.93 -9.99 -4.04
C GLN A 20 -16.30 -8.61 -4.24
N GLU A 21 -16.90 -7.55 -3.70
CA GLU A 21 -16.33 -6.20 -3.75
C GLU A 21 -15.08 -6.10 -2.86
N ILE A 22 -15.10 -6.73 -1.70
CA ILE A 22 -13.93 -6.83 -0.81
C ILE A 22 -12.79 -7.58 -1.53
N GLU A 23 -13.07 -8.75 -2.12
CA GLU A 23 -12.09 -9.52 -2.89
C GLU A 23 -11.46 -8.70 -4.02
N ALA A 24 -12.28 -7.96 -4.78
CA ALA A 24 -11.79 -7.12 -5.86
C ALA A 24 -10.88 -5.97 -5.37
N VAL A 25 -11.17 -5.39 -4.21
CA VAL A 25 -10.32 -4.37 -3.58
C VAL A 25 -9.00 -5.00 -3.11
N VAL A 26 -9.05 -6.16 -2.45
CA VAL A 26 -7.86 -6.87 -1.99
C VAL A 26 -6.94 -7.25 -3.16
N GLU A 27 -7.49 -7.77 -4.26
CA GLU A 27 -6.71 -8.10 -5.46
C GLU A 27 -6.03 -6.85 -6.06
N SER A 28 -6.77 -5.74 -6.12
CA SER A 28 -6.24 -4.47 -6.63
C SER A 28 -5.09 -3.94 -5.76
N LEU A 29 -5.21 -4.05 -4.43
CA LEU A 29 -4.15 -3.66 -3.49
C LEU A 29 -2.93 -4.59 -3.59
N ALA A 30 -3.13 -5.89 -3.76
CA ALA A 30 -2.04 -6.85 -3.96
C ALA A 30 -1.24 -6.54 -5.23
N ARG A 31 -1.93 -6.21 -6.33
CA ARG A 31 -1.29 -5.81 -7.58
C ARG A 31 -0.49 -4.51 -7.43
N LEU A 32 -1.09 -3.50 -6.81
CA LEU A 32 -0.40 -2.24 -6.52
C LEU A 32 0.84 -2.45 -5.65
N ARG A 33 0.76 -3.34 -4.66
CA ARG A 33 1.91 -3.68 -3.81
C ARG A 33 3.09 -4.22 -4.62
N VAL A 34 2.83 -5.13 -5.56
CA VAL A 34 3.87 -5.67 -6.45
C VAL A 34 4.49 -4.58 -7.32
N GLU A 35 3.68 -3.66 -7.86
CA GLU A 35 4.18 -2.55 -8.67
C GLU A 35 5.05 -1.59 -7.84
N VAL A 36 4.62 -1.26 -6.62
CA VAL A 36 5.40 -0.45 -5.69
C VAL A 36 6.70 -1.15 -5.31
N ASP A 37 6.68 -2.43 -4.99
CA ASP A 37 7.89 -3.19 -4.64
C ASP A 37 8.89 -3.24 -5.79
N ARG A 38 8.42 -3.37 -7.04
CA ARG A 38 9.28 -3.27 -8.23
C ARG A 38 9.87 -1.87 -8.39
N ALA A 39 9.05 -0.83 -8.31
CA ALA A 39 9.53 0.54 -8.42
C ALA A 39 10.56 0.89 -7.32
N TRP A 40 10.37 0.38 -6.10
CA TRP A 40 11.33 0.52 -5.01
C TRP A 40 12.64 -0.23 -5.30
N ALA A 41 12.58 -1.45 -5.83
CA ALA A 41 13.77 -2.19 -6.23
C ALA A 41 14.55 -1.43 -7.31
N ASP A 42 13.87 -0.85 -8.30
CA ASP A 42 14.51 -0.03 -9.34
C ASP A 42 15.19 1.22 -8.74
N VAL A 43 14.58 1.89 -7.77
CA VAL A 43 15.19 3.05 -7.08
C VAL A 43 16.41 2.63 -6.25
N VAL A 44 16.35 1.49 -5.56
CA VAL A 44 17.47 0.98 -4.74
C VAL A 44 18.65 0.51 -5.61
N VAL A 45 18.40 0.03 -6.83
CA VAL A 45 19.43 -0.42 -7.78
C VAL A 45 20.15 0.75 -8.47
N VAL A 46 19.60 1.98 -8.44
CA VAL A 46 20.19 3.20 -9.05
C VAL A 46 21.15 3.95 -8.11
N ALA A 47 21.54 3.37 -6.97
CA ALA A 47 22.68 3.85 -6.19
C ALA A 47 23.91 2.93 -6.38
N PRO A 48 24.56 2.92 -7.57
CA PRO A 48 25.89 2.34 -7.67
C PRO A 48 26.85 3.28 -6.92
N ASP A 49 27.48 2.73 -5.90
CA ASP A 49 28.65 3.27 -5.21
C ASP A 49 28.44 4.51 -4.30
N GLY A 50 28.09 4.25 -3.03
CA GLY A 50 28.61 5.06 -1.91
C GLY A 50 27.69 6.09 -1.25
N ALA A 51 26.43 6.22 -1.65
CA ALA A 51 25.50 7.08 -0.92
C ALA A 51 25.00 6.39 0.36
N ARG A 52 25.72 6.56 1.48
CA ARG A 52 25.16 6.30 2.82
C ARG A 52 23.81 7.03 2.92
N PRO A 53 22.73 6.37 3.39
CA PRO A 53 21.54 7.10 3.75
C PRO A 53 21.93 8.15 4.80
N GLY A 54 21.60 9.42 4.53
CA GLY A 54 21.68 10.49 5.52
C GLY A 54 20.90 10.09 6.78
N PRO A 55 21.19 10.70 7.95
CA PRO A 55 20.76 10.21 9.25
C PRO A 55 19.27 9.89 9.23
N GLY A 56 18.97 8.60 9.38
CA GLY A 56 17.62 8.09 9.34
C GLY A 56 16.77 8.83 10.36
N ARG A 57 15.63 9.36 9.92
CA ARG A 57 14.48 9.26 10.82
C ARG A 57 14.20 7.78 10.92
N GLU A 58 14.62 7.18 12.03
CA GLU A 58 14.13 5.87 12.42
C GLU A 58 12.61 5.90 12.28
N VAL A 59 12.08 5.14 11.33
CA VAL A 59 10.66 4.86 11.30
C VAL A 59 10.46 3.88 12.46
N PRO A 60 9.79 4.27 13.55
CA PRO A 60 9.59 3.35 14.67
C PRO A 60 8.85 2.13 14.14
N ALA A 61 9.41 0.94 14.39
CA ALA A 61 8.75 -0.30 14.07
C ALA A 61 7.35 -0.27 14.71
N PRO A 62 6.27 -0.60 13.96
CA PRO A 62 4.95 -0.68 14.55
C PRO A 62 4.96 -1.76 15.63
N ASP A 63 4.57 -1.39 16.84
CA ASP A 63 4.38 -2.31 17.97
C ASP A 63 3.25 -3.28 17.62
N VAL A 64 3.59 -4.45 17.08
CA VAL A 64 2.64 -5.55 16.86
C VAL A 64 2.76 -6.51 18.04
N ARG A 65 1.78 -6.48 18.96
CA ARG A 65 1.66 -7.46 20.05
C ARG A 65 0.96 -8.73 19.53
N PRO A 66 1.39 -9.93 19.95
CA PRO A 66 0.75 -11.20 19.60
C PRO A 66 -0.64 -11.37 20.20
#